data_AF-A0A0B6YME4-F1
#
_entry.id   AF-A0A0B6YME4-F1
#
_cell.length_a   1.000
_cell.length_b   1.000
_cell.length_c   1.000
_cell.angle_alpha   90.00
_cell.angle_beta   90.00
_cell.angle_gamma   90.00
#
_symmetry.space_group_name_H-M   'P 1'
#
loop_
_entity.id
_entity.type
_entity.pdbx_description
1 polymer ?
#
loop_
_entity_poly.entity_id
_entity_poly.type
_entity_poly.pdbx_seq_one_letter_code
_entity_poly.pdbx_strand_id
1 'polypeptide(L)'
;PKMISSIGVSKEENISLLSLTVETNPLDGLCDSRIRVQSRPLEIVYDAITINALAAFFRPPESVKLKQLSNAAMAKYDEIKTQTTAGVAHMMSERKYADIEVHLMPSYIIVP
;
A
#
# COMPACT_ATOMS: atom_id res chain seq x y z
N PRO A 1 -15.72 17.99 -8.59
CA PRO A 1 -16.19 16.60 -8.74
C PRO A 1 -15.59 15.67 -7.68
N LYS A 2 -16.41 14.81 -7.04
CA LYS A 2 -15.96 13.80 -6.09
C LYS A 2 -15.81 12.48 -6.85
N MET A 3 -14.58 11.99 -7.01
CA MET A 3 -14.27 10.79 -7.79
C MET A 3 -14.24 9.51 -6.96
N ILE A 4 -14.14 9.64 -5.64
CA ILE A 4 -14.05 8.50 -4.72
C ILE A 4 -15.00 8.76 -3.55
N SER A 5 -15.81 7.75 -3.22
CA SER A 5 -16.68 7.76 -2.04
C SER A 5 -16.76 6.37 -1.41
N SER A 6 -17.31 6.26 -0.20
CA SER A 6 -17.58 4.98 0.43
C SER A 6 -19.09 4.75 0.52
N ILE A 7 -19.50 3.50 0.31
CA ILE A 7 -20.92 3.12 0.26
C ILE A 7 -21.54 3.18 1.66
N GLY A 8 -22.76 3.73 1.77
CA GLY A 8 -23.53 3.73 3.02
C GLY A 8 -23.13 4.81 4.04
N VAL A 9 -22.36 5.83 3.61
CA VAL A 9 -21.89 6.93 4.46
C VAL A 9 -22.52 8.26 4.04
N SER A 10 -23.15 8.96 4.99
CA SER A 10 -23.66 10.33 4.83
C SER A 10 -22.51 11.29 4.50
N LYS A 11 -22.74 12.23 3.58
CA LYS A 11 -21.74 13.11 2.92
C LYS A 11 -20.84 13.95 3.85
N GLU A 12 -21.12 14.01 5.15
CA GLU A 12 -20.57 14.99 6.09
C GLU A 12 -19.52 14.44 7.07
N GLU A 13 -19.31 13.11 7.11
CA GLU A 13 -18.32 12.53 8.00
C GLU A 13 -16.98 12.25 7.28
N ASN A 14 -15.88 12.76 7.83
CA ASN A 14 -14.53 12.39 7.42
C ASN A 14 -14.22 11.00 7.98
N ILE A 15 -14.68 9.96 7.28
CA ILE A 15 -14.51 8.56 7.74
C ILE A 15 -13.30 7.92 7.08
N SER A 16 -12.48 7.24 7.89
CA SER A 16 -11.34 6.50 7.37
C SER A 16 -11.78 5.34 6.48
N LEU A 17 -11.20 5.25 5.29
CA LEU A 17 -11.44 4.16 4.33
C LEU A 17 -10.65 2.88 4.68
N LEU A 18 -9.58 3.05 5.47
CA LEU A 18 -8.69 1.99 5.93
C LEU A 18 -8.39 2.19 7.41
N SER A 19 -8.55 1.14 8.20
CA SER A 19 -8.09 1.08 9.58
C SER A 19 -6.98 0.04 9.69
N LEU A 20 -5.87 0.43 10.30
CA LEU A 20 -4.75 -0.45 10.64
C LEU A 20 -4.50 -0.30 12.14
N THR A 21 -4.55 -1.41 12.85
CA THR A 21 -4.19 -1.48 14.27
C THR A 21 -3.08 -2.49 14.44
N VAL A 22 -2.02 -2.08 15.14
CA VAL A 22 -0.88 -2.93 15.46
C VAL A 22 -0.67 -2.86 16.97
N GLU A 23 -0.73 -4.02 17.61
CA GLU A 23 -0.48 -4.19 19.03
C GLU A 23 0.73 -5.10 19.21
N THR A 24 1.60 -4.76 20.17
CA THR A 24 2.72 -5.59 20.59
C THR A 24 2.44 -6.05 22.01
N ASN A 25 2.46 -7.36 22.24
CA ASN A 25 2.09 -8.01 23.51
C ASN A 25 0.69 -7.57 24.02
N PRO A 26 -0.40 -7.91 23.30
CA PRO A 26 -1.76 -7.62 23.74
C PRO A 26 -2.07 -8.17 25.13
N LEU A 27 -2.96 -7.50 25.85
CA LEU A 27 -3.30 -7.79 27.25
C LEU A 27 -3.93 -9.18 27.47
N ASP A 28 -4.48 -9.80 26.42
CA ASP A 28 -5.03 -11.15 26.48
C ASP A 28 -3.96 -12.24 26.45
N GLY A 29 -2.69 -11.90 26.16
CA GLY A 29 -1.55 -12.80 26.16
C GLY A 29 -1.62 -13.92 25.11
N LEU A 30 -2.53 -13.82 24.13
CA LEU A 30 -2.75 -14.87 23.13
C LEU A 30 -1.69 -14.89 22.04
N CYS A 31 -1.03 -13.76 21.81
CA CYS A 31 0.00 -13.60 20.79
C CYS A 31 1.02 -12.53 21.23
N ASP A 32 2.17 -12.51 20.58
CA ASP A 32 3.21 -11.50 20.81
C ASP A 32 2.97 -10.24 19.99
N SER A 33 2.21 -10.34 18.90
CA SER A 33 1.85 -9.22 18.05
C SER A 33 0.48 -9.47 17.42
N ARG A 34 -0.38 -8.45 17.43
CA ARG A 34 -1.69 -8.49 16.77
C ARG A 34 -1.77 -7.40 15.71
N ILE A 35 -2.14 -7.78 14.50
CA ILE A 35 -2.34 -6.86 13.37
C ILE A 35 -3.77 -7.01 12.89
N ARG A 36 -4.54 -5.91 12.91
CA ARG A 36 -5.89 -5.84 12.35
C ARG A 36 -5.93 -4.84 11.21
N VAL A 37 -6.43 -5.28 10.07
CA VAL A 37 -6.66 -4.44 8.89
C VAL A 37 -8.14 -4.49 8.53
N GLN A 38 -8.77 -3.33 8.40
CA GLN A 38 -10.16 -3.23 7.96
C GLN A 38 -10.30 -2.17 6.86
N SER A 39 -10.90 -2.54 5.73
CA SER A 39 -11.25 -1.58 4.68
C SER A 39 -12.76 -1.41 4.54
N ARG A 40 -13.16 -0.25 4.04
CA ARG A 40 -14.55 0.05 3.64
C ARG A 40 -14.70 -0.07 2.12
N PRO A 41 -15.92 -0.36 1.63
CA PRO A 41 -16.17 -0.47 0.21
C PRO A 41 -16.07 0.93 -0.43
N LEU A 42 -15.36 1.02 -1.54
CA LEU A 42 -15.20 2.24 -2.32
C LEU A 42 -16.06 2.20 -3.57
N GLU A 43 -16.69 3.34 -3.86
CA GLU A 43 -17.29 3.67 -5.14
C GLU A 43 -16.40 4.71 -5.83
N ILE A 44 -15.82 4.30 -6.96
CA ILE A 44 -14.94 5.16 -7.76
C ILE A 44 -15.67 5.52 -9.05
N VAL A 45 -15.81 6.82 -9.32
CA VAL A 45 -16.46 7.34 -10.52
C VAL A 45 -15.40 7.85 -11.49
N TYR A 46 -15.35 7.24 -12.66
CA TYR A 46 -14.44 7.64 -13.73
C TYR A 46 -15.06 8.72 -14.62
N ASP A 47 -14.40 9.87 -14.71
CA ASP A 47 -14.70 10.93 -15.68
C ASP A 47 -13.58 11.00 -16.71
N ALA A 48 -13.87 10.60 -17.95
CA ALA A 48 -12.88 10.48 -19.01
C ALA A 48 -12.17 11.79 -19.30
N ILE A 49 -12.88 12.92 -19.29
CA ILE A 49 -12.32 14.24 -19.57
C ILE A 49 -11.27 14.59 -18.52
N THR A 50 -11.61 14.40 -17.25
CA THR A 50 -10.75 14.76 -16.13
C THR A 50 -9.54 13.84 -16.03
N ILE A 51 -9.72 12.52 -16.20
CA ILE A 51 -8.63 11.57 -16.14
C ILE A 51 -7.67 11.73 -17.33
N ASN A 52 -8.19 11.95 -18.54
CA ASN A 52 -7.35 12.17 -19.71
C ASN A 52 -6.58 13.48 -19.61
N ALA A 53 -7.19 14.55 -19.09
CA ALA A 53 -6.50 15.81 -18.85
C ALA A 53 -5.36 15.63 -17.82
N LEU A 54 -5.59 14.88 -16.74
CA LEU A 54 -4.57 14.57 -15.75
C LEU A 54 -3.43 13.72 -16.34
N ALA A 55 -3.77 12.69 -17.12
CA ALA A 55 -2.79 11.83 -17.79
C ALA A 55 -1.95 12.63 -18.81
N ALA A 56 -2.58 13.54 -19.56
CA ALA A 56 -1.89 14.42 -20.48
C ALA A 56 -0.97 15.42 -19.76
N PHE A 57 -1.39 15.94 -18.61
CA PHE A 57 -0.58 16.84 -17.79
C PHE A 57 0.70 16.17 -17.27
N PHE A 58 0.62 14.91 -16.84
CA PHE A 58 1.78 14.16 -16.36
C PHE A 58 2.56 13.45 -17.47
N ARG A 59 2.11 13.52 -18.73
CA ARG A 59 2.87 12.97 -19.85
C ARG A 59 4.12 13.86 -20.05
N PRO A 60 5.34 13.31 -19.91
CA PRO A 60 6.54 14.10 -20.13
C PRO A 60 6.55 14.64 -21.57
N PRO A 61 6.99 15.89 -21.79
CA PRO A 61 7.02 16.48 -23.12
C PRO A 61 7.94 15.67 -24.04
N GLU A 62 7.53 15.50 -25.29
CA GLU A 62 8.23 14.67 -26.30
C GLU A 62 9.66 15.16 -26.63
N SER A 63 10.07 16.31 -26.09
CA SER A 63 11.40 16.89 -26.26
C SER A 63 12.42 16.51 -25.18
N VAL A 64 12.07 15.74 -24.16
CA VAL A 64 13.08 15.14 -23.26
C VAL A 64 13.53 13.81 -23.85
N LYS A 65 14.42 13.91 -24.84
CA LYS A 65 15.31 12.79 -25.21
C LYS A 65 16.06 12.40 -23.94
N LEU A 66 15.74 11.24 -23.38
CA LEU A 66 16.54 10.54 -22.37
C LEU A 66 17.90 10.15 -22.99
N LYS A 67 18.77 11.13 -23.19
CA LYS A 67 20.21 10.92 -23.22
C LYS A 67 20.74 11.59 -21.97
N GLN A 68 21.39 10.81 -21.10
CA GLN A 68 21.83 11.14 -19.73
C GLN A 68 20.71 10.85 -18.71
N LEU A 69 20.77 9.87 -17.82
CA LEU A 69 21.88 9.09 -17.28
C LEU A 69 21.30 7.76 -16.74
N SER A 70 21.40 6.68 -17.53
CA SER A 70 21.04 5.31 -17.11
C SER A 70 22.20 4.62 -16.37
N ASN A 71 22.85 5.31 -15.42
CA ASN A 71 23.99 4.78 -14.66
C ASN A 71 23.72 4.63 -13.15
N ALA A 72 22.49 4.27 -12.77
CA ALA A 72 22.18 3.90 -11.38
C ALA A 72 21.55 2.50 -11.23
N ALA A 73 21.07 1.88 -12.32
CA ALA A 73 20.43 0.57 -12.27
C ALA A 73 21.42 -0.61 -12.39
N MET A 74 22.63 -0.41 -12.92
CA MET A 74 23.61 -1.49 -13.12
C MET A 74 24.71 -1.59 -12.05
N ALA A 75 24.75 -0.67 -11.07
CA ALA A 75 25.71 -0.75 -9.97
C ALA A 75 25.17 -1.49 -8.73
N LYS A 76 23.86 -1.74 -8.65
CA LYS A 76 23.22 -2.44 -7.52
C LYS A 76 22.99 -3.93 -7.75
N TYR A 77 23.76 -4.56 -8.64
CA TYR A 77 23.68 -6.02 -8.83
C TYR A 77 24.85 -6.81 -8.24
N ASP A 78 25.93 -6.17 -7.77
CA ASP A 78 27.06 -6.86 -7.11
C ASP A 78 27.23 -6.56 -5.61
N GLU A 79 26.33 -5.77 -5.02
CA GLU A 79 26.34 -5.47 -3.57
C GLU A 79 25.27 -6.26 -2.79
N ILE A 80 24.92 -7.46 -3.27
CA ILE A 80 24.23 -8.48 -2.48
C ILE A 80 25.10 -9.74 -2.46
N LYS A 81 26.37 -9.59 -2.09
CA LYS A 81 27.22 -10.75 -1.82
C LYS A 81 28.31 -10.44 -0.82
N THR A 82 27.93 -10.00 0.38
CA THR A 82 28.68 -10.41 1.57
C THR A 82 27.87 -10.21 2.84
N GLN A 83 27.98 -11.21 3.71
CA GLN A 83 27.62 -11.24 5.13
C GLN A 83 26.30 -11.94 5.49
N THR A 84 26.43 -12.85 6.47
CA THR A 84 25.41 -13.46 7.35
C THR A 84 24.91 -14.89 7.08
N THR A 85 25.82 -15.84 6.85
CA THR A 85 25.54 -17.26 7.21
C THR A 85 25.45 -17.46 8.74
N ALA A 86 25.89 -16.49 9.54
CA ALA A 86 25.76 -16.49 11.01
C ALA A 86 24.42 -15.92 11.53
N GLY A 87 23.56 -15.34 10.69
CA GLY A 87 22.28 -14.74 11.12
C GLY A 87 21.13 -15.74 11.26
N VAL A 88 21.18 -16.87 10.55
CA VAL A 88 20.10 -17.87 10.53
C VAL A 88 20.04 -18.68 11.83
N ALA A 89 21.17 -18.86 12.53
CA ALA A 89 21.19 -19.51 13.85
C ALA A 89 20.74 -18.57 14.99
N HIS A 90 20.90 -17.25 14.83
CA HIS A 90 20.48 -16.28 15.85
C HIS A 90 18.98 -15.97 15.81
N MET A 91 18.32 -16.14 14.66
CA MET A 91 16.85 -16.02 14.57
C MET A 91 16.07 -17.15 15.26
N MET A 92 16.75 -18.15 15.84
CA MET A 92 16.09 -19.23 16.57
C MET A 92 15.70 -18.87 18.03
N SER A 93 15.68 -17.59 18.42
CA SER A 93 15.40 -17.18 19.80
C SER A 93 14.15 -16.31 20.02
N GLU A 94 13.02 -16.59 19.35
CA GLU A 94 11.67 -16.34 19.88
C GLU A 94 10.66 -16.79 18.80
N ARG A 95 9.92 -17.87 19.04
CA ARG A 95 8.70 -18.13 18.24
C ARG A 95 7.68 -17.05 18.61
N LYS A 96 7.79 -15.88 17.99
CA LYS A 96 6.77 -14.83 18.14
C LYS A 96 5.53 -15.27 17.39
N TYR A 97 4.46 -15.54 18.11
CA TYR A 97 3.16 -15.84 17.52
C TYR A 97 2.52 -14.52 17.12
N ALA A 98 2.29 -14.33 15.82
CA ALA A 98 1.61 -13.16 15.27
C ALA A 98 0.17 -13.54 14.89
N ASP A 99 -0.80 -12.77 15.38
CA ASP A 99 -2.22 -12.88 15.06
C ASP A 99 -2.57 -11.80 14.03
N ILE A 100 -2.97 -12.21 12.82
CA ILE A 100 -3.22 -11.30 11.69
C ILE A 100 -4.66 -11.49 11.21
N GLU A 101 -5.45 -10.44 11.29
CA GLU A 101 -6.83 -10.39 10.83
C GLU A 101 -6.98 -9.32 9.75
N VAL A 102 -7.45 -9.73 8.56
CA VAL A 102 -7.61 -8.84 7.40
C VAL A 102 -9.04 -8.93 6.90
N HIS A 103 -9.77 -7.82 7.02
CA HIS A 103 -11.13 -7.69 6.52
C HIS A 103 -11.19 -6.62 5.42
N LEU A 104 -11.28 -7.07 4.17
CA LEU A 104 -11.34 -6.20 3.00
C LEU A 104 -12.73 -6.24 2.37
N MET A 105 -13.41 -5.10 2.35
CA MET A 105 -14.71 -4.98 1.69
C MET A 105 -14.54 -4.71 0.18
N PRO A 106 -15.36 -5.34 -0.68
CA PRO A 106 -15.24 -5.20 -2.12
C PRO A 106 -15.55 -3.77 -2.57
N SER A 107 -14.75 -3.28 -3.53
CA SER A 107 -14.90 -1.95 -4.14
C SER A 107 -15.19 -2.07 -5.63
N TYR A 108 -15.90 -1.12 -6.22
CA TYR A 108 -16.22 -1.12 -7.65
C TYR A 108 -15.96 0.23 -8.31
N ILE A 109 -15.79 0.19 -9.63
CA ILE A 109 -15.50 1.35 -10.48
C ILE A 109 -16.66 1.50 -11.47
N ILE A 110 -17.20 2.70 -11.57
CA ILE A 110 -18.20 3.08 -12.57
C ILE A 110 -17.48 3.79 -13.70
N VAL A 111 -17.54 3.21 -14.89
CA VAL A 111 -17.08 3.82 -16.15
C VAL A 111 -18.31 4.07 -17.02
N PRO A 112 -18.65 5.33 -17.31
CA PRO A 112 -19.77 5.68 -18.19
C PRO A 112 -19.49 5.38 -19.68
#